data_AF-A0A3A8E825-F1
#
_entry.id   AF-A0A3A8E825-F1
#
_cell.length_a   1.000
_cell.length_b   1.000
_cell.length_c   1.000
_cell.angle_alpha   90.00
_cell.angle_beta   90.00
_cell.angle_gamma   90.00
#
_symmetry.space_group_name_H-M   'P 1'
#
loop_
_entity.id
_entity.type
_entity.pdbx_description
1 polymer ?
#
loop_
_entity_poly.entity_id
_entity_poly.type
_entity_poly.pdbx_seq_one_letter_code
_entity_poly.pdbx_strand_id
1 'polypeptide(L)'
;MFNIFNIQQYLRILLQLGLLIAIWLLGAQIQQWLNLPISGGVIGLLLVLAALLSGIMKLEWIEAGSNFILAELVLLFIPCVVGIMKYKDLFISQGWQLVLSVVLGTLFVMVITAYTVAWGFKLENAIKAKRLTAKNMQQAGEK
;
A
#
# COMPACT_ATOMS: atom_id res chain seq x y z
N MET A 1 -40.12 -8.57 9.15
CA MET A 1 -39.36 -7.61 9.97
C MET A 1 -37.82 -7.76 9.83
N PHE A 2 -37.29 -8.64 8.97
CA PHE A 2 -35.85 -9.02 8.95
C PHE A 2 -35.02 -8.48 7.77
N ASN A 3 -35.57 -7.70 6.82
CA ASN A 3 -34.90 -7.48 5.51
C ASN A 3 -34.56 -6.03 5.14
N ILE A 4 -34.88 -5.02 5.97
CA ILE A 4 -34.65 -3.61 5.61
C ILE A 4 -33.26 -3.13 6.05
N PHE A 5 -32.73 -3.67 7.16
CA PHE A 5 -31.43 -3.28 7.71
C PHE A 5 -30.26 -3.72 6.82
N ASN A 6 -30.33 -4.92 6.24
CA ASN A 6 -29.28 -5.44 5.35
C ASN A 6 -29.22 -4.69 4.00
N ILE A 7 -30.37 -4.32 3.42
CA ILE A 7 -30.43 -3.61 2.13
C ILE A 7 -29.71 -2.25 2.18
N GLN A 8 -29.88 -1.50 3.27
CA GLN A 8 -29.21 -0.21 3.46
C GLN A 8 -27.68 -0.38 3.53
N GLN A 9 -27.21 -1.45 4.16
CA GLN A 9 -25.80 -1.77 4.26
C GLN A 9 -25.20 -2.21 2.91
N TYR A 10 -25.91 -3.05 2.14
CA TYR A 10 -25.51 -3.40 0.78
C TYR A 10 -25.46 -2.18 -0.15
N LEU A 11 -26.43 -1.26 -0.05
CA LEU A 11 -26.43 -0.01 -0.82
C LEU A 11 -25.21 0.85 -0.49
N ARG A 12 -24.86 0.97 0.79
CA ARG A 12 -23.64 1.66 1.22
C ARG A 12 -22.40 1.00 0.63
N ILE A 13 -22.24 -0.31 0.76
CA ILE A 13 -21.09 -1.05 0.20
C ILE A 13 -20.98 -0.81 -1.31
N LEU A 14 -22.10 -0.87 -2.04
CA LEU A 14 -22.13 -0.64 -3.48
C LEU A 14 -21.72 0.79 -3.86
N LEU A 15 -22.16 1.79 -3.08
CA LEU A 15 -21.76 3.19 -3.26
C LEU A 15 -20.27 3.38 -2.99
N GLN A 16 -19.75 2.80 -1.91
CA GLN A 16 -18.32 2.85 -1.56
C GLN A 16 -17.48 2.15 -2.64
N LEU A 17 -17.94 1.00 -3.14
CA LEU A 17 -17.30 0.29 -4.25
C LEU A 17 -17.27 1.14 -5.52
N GLY A 18 -18.39 1.79 -5.87
CA GLY A 18 -18.45 2.74 -6.97
C GLY A 18 -17.48 3.90 -6.81
N LEU A 19 -17.31 4.42 -5.59
CA LEU A 19 -16.33 5.45 -5.27
C LEU A 19 -14.89 4.95 -5.50
N LEU A 20 -14.53 3.74 -5.02
CA LEU A 20 -13.20 3.17 -5.27
C LEU A 20 -12.94 3.00 -6.77
N ILE A 21 -13.93 2.51 -7.53
CA ILE A 21 -13.82 2.34 -8.98
C ILE A 21 -13.63 3.69 -9.67
N ALA A 22 -14.36 4.73 -9.24
CA ALA A 22 -14.21 6.08 -9.78
C ALA A 22 -12.80 6.63 -9.54
N ILE A 23 -12.25 6.45 -8.33
CA ILE A 23 -10.87 6.88 -8.02
C ILE A 23 -9.84 6.09 -8.82
N TRP A 24 -10.06 4.78 -9.00
CA TRP A 24 -9.22 3.95 -9.86
C TRP A 24 -9.24 4.42 -11.31
N LEU A 25 -10.41 4.76 -11.86
CA LEU A 25 -10.55 5.32 -13.21
C LEU A 25 -9.83 6.67 -13.35
N LEU A 26 -9.93 7.55 -12.36
CA LEU A 26 -9.17 8.80 -12.34
C LEU A 26 -7.66 8.53 -12.32
N GLY A 27 -7.20 7.59 -11.49
CA GLY A 27 -5.80 7.17 -11.45
C GLY A 27 -5.32 6.60 -12.78
N ALA A 28 -6.15 5.80 -13.47
CA ALA A 28 -5.87 5.28 -14.80
C ALA A 28 -5.82 6.40 -15.86
N GLN A 29 -6.71 7.40 -15.78
CA GLN A 29 -6.70 8.52 -16.71
C GLN A 29 -5.43 9.37 -16.55
N ILE A 30 -5.02 9.63 -15.30
CA ILE A 30 -3.77 10.32 -14.97
C ILE A 30 -2.57 9.51 -15.47
N GLN A 31 -2.59 8.19 -15.28
CA GLN A 31 -1.55 7.28 -15.75
C GLN A 31 -1.36 7.38 -17.26
N GLN A 32 -2.45 7.40 -18.02
CA GLN A 32 -2.43 7.55 -19.47
C GLN A 32 -1.92 8.93 -19.91
N TRP A 33 -2.32 10.00 -19.22
CA TRP A 33 -1.89 11.36 -19.56
C TRP A 33 -0.40 11.57 -19.28
N LEU A 34 0.09 11.07 -18.14
CA LEU A 34 1.50 11.22 -17.74
C LEU A 34 2.42 10.11 -18.29
N ASN A 35 1.88 9.10 -18.99
CA ASN A 35 2.64 7.93 -19.47
C ASN A 35 3.54 7.30 -18.39
N LEU A 36 3.03 7.21 -17.16
CA LEU A 36 3.82 6.67 -16.05
C LEU A 36 3.91 5.14 -16.14
N PRO A 37 5.07 4.53 -15.82
CA PRO A 37 5.27 3.06 -15.79
C PRO A 37 4.58 2.39 -14.58
N ILE A 38 3.65 3.09 -13.93
CA ILE A 38 2.98 2.69 -12.70
C ILE A 38 1.53 2.34 -13.07
N SER A 39 0.95 1.31 -12.45
CA SER A 39 -0.47 0.97 -12.72
C SER A 39 -1.42 2.05 -12.18
N GLY A 40 -2.55 2.23 -12.85
CA GLY A 40 -3.60 3.15 -12.38
C GLY A 40 -4.09 2.86 -10.96
N GLY A 41 -3.95 1.62 -10.48
CA GLY A 41 -4.29 1.24 -9.10
C GLY A 41 -3.35 1.83 -8.04
N VAL A 42 -2.05 1.89 -8.32
CA VAL A 42 -1.09 2.52 -7.40
C VAL A 42 -1.30 4.03 -7.35
N ILE A 43 -1.64 4.65 -8.49
CA ILE A 43 -1.99 6.07 -8.53
C ILE A 43 -3.30 6.32 -7.78
N GLY A 44 -4.30 5.45 -7.96
CA GLY A 44 -5.55 5.48 -7.18
C GLY A 44 -5.30 5.38 -5.68
N LEU A 45 -4.40 4.51 -5.23
CA LEU A 45 -3.97 4.41 -3.82
C LEU A 45 -3.39 5.74 -3.33
N LEU A 46 -2.50 6.37 -4.11
CA LEU A 46 -1.92 7.67 -3.74
C LEU A 46 -2.98 8.78 -3.68
N LEU A 47 -3.97 8.76 -4.56
CA LEU A 47 -5.09 9.71 -4.54
C LEU A 47 -5.95 9.53 -3.28
N VAL A 48 -6.32 8.30 -2.94
CA VAL A 48 -7.05 8.02 -1.69
C VAL A 48 -6.23 8.46 -0.48
N LEU A 49 -4.93 8.14 -0.46
CA LEU A 49 -4.02 8.55 0.61
C LEU A 49 -3.96 10.07 0.75
N ALA A 50 -3.80 10.80 -0.36
CA ALA A 50 -3.80 12.26 -0.37
C ALA A 50 -5.13 12.83 0.13
N ALA A 51 -6.26 12.28 -0.31
CA ALA A 51 -7.58 12.69 0.14
C ALA A 51 -7.81 12.44 1.64
N LEU A 52 -7.24 11.35 2.17
CA LEU A 52 -7.27 11.01 3.60
C LEU A 52 -6.40 11.98 4.42
N LEU A 53 -5.19 12.29 3.93
CA LEU A 53 -4.27 13.25 4.57
C LEU A 53 -4.83 14.68 4.56
N SER A 54 -5.52 15.07 3.49
CA SER A 54 -6.18 16.39 3.39
C SER A 54 -7.46 16.49 4.23
N GLY A 55 -7.94 15.39 4.83
CA GLY A 55 -9.17 15.37 5.63
C GLY A 55 -10.47 15.53 4.83
N ILE A 56 -10.38 15.56 3.49
CA ILE A 56 -11.53 15.63 2.57
C ILE A 56 -12.33 14.33 2.63
N MET A 57 -11.64 13.21 2.84
CA MET A 57 -12.20 11.87 2.86
C MET A 57 -11.98 11.22 4.23
N LYS A 58 -13.03 10.64 4.82
CA LYS A 58 -12.93 9.84 6.04
C LYS A 58 -12.77 8.36 5.70
N LEU A 59 -12.02 7.62 6.51
CA LEU A 59 -11.78 6.19 6.31
C LEU A 59 -13.09 5.38 6.28
N GLU A 60 -14.06 5.77 7.10
CA GLU A 60 -15.41 5.18 7.20
C GLU A 60 -16.16 5.10 5.85
N TRP A 61 -15.80 5.96 4.88
CA TRP A 61 -16.44 6.03 3.57
C TRP A 61 -15.94 4.97 2.59
N ILE A 62 -14.86 4.28 2.90
CA ILE A 62 -14.19 3.33 2.00
C ILE A 62 -14.00 1.97 2.65
N GLU A 63 -14.01 1.93 3.99
CA GLU A 63 -13.74 0.73 4.79
C GLU A 63 -14.65 -0.46 4.45
N ALA A 64 -15.97 -0.27 4.42
CA ALA A 64 -16.91 -1.39 4.20
C ALA A 64 -16.83 -1.93 2.76
N GLY A 65 -16.71 -1.04 1.77
CA GLY A 65 -16.51 -1.40 0.37
C GLY A 65 -15.17 -2.11 0.13
N SER A 66 -14.10 -1.63 0.76
CA SER A 66 -12.77 -2.23 0.60
C SER A 66 -12.68 -3.61 1.26
N ASN A 67 -13.21 -3.76 2.48
CA ASN A 67 -13.25 -5.05 3.18
C ASN A 67 -14.05 -6.10 2.40
N PHE A 68 -15.12 -5.69 1.73
CA PHE A 68 -15.90 -6.59 0.86
C PHE A 68 -15.06 -7.09 -0.34
N ILE A 69 -14.42 -6.20 -1.09
CA ILE A 69 -13.53 -6.60 -2.20
C ILE A 69 -12.39 -7.48 -1.68
N LEU A 70 -11.80 -7.12 -0.54
CA LEU A 70 -10.69 -7.84 0.06
C LEU A 70 -11.07 -9.28 0.43
N ALA A 71 -12.31 -9.51 0.88
CA ALA A 71 -12.84 -10.85 1.10
C ALA A 71 -12.98 -11.64 -0.22
N GLU A 72 -13.46 -10.99 -1.28
CA GLU A 72 -13.60 -11.58 -2.63
C GLU A 72 -12.25 -11.72 -3.37
N LEU A 73 -11.17 -11.06 -2.94
CA LEU A 73 -9.85 -11.23 -3.56
C LEU A 73 -9.39 -12.69 -3.55
N VAL A 74 -9.75 -13.46 -2.52
CA VAL A 74 -9.49 -14.91 -2.46
C VAL A 74 -10.12 -15.63 -3.66
N LEU A 75 -11.36 -15.27 -4.00
CA LEU A 75 -12.06 -15.81 -5.16
C LEU A 75 -11.42 -15.33 -6.48
N LEU A 76 -10.97 -14.07 -6.54
CA LEU A 76 -10.25 -13.51 -7.69
C LEU A 76 -8.85 -14.11 -7.90
N PHE A 77 -8.25 -14.74 -6.88
CA PHE A 77 -6.99 -15.48 -7.06
C PHE A 77 -7.16 -16.79 -7.83
N ILE A 78 -8.35 -17.41 -7.80
CA ILE A 78 -8.63 -18.65 -8.52
C ILE A 78 -8.33 -18.52 -10.03
N PRO A 79 -8.91 -17.56 -10.78
CA PRO A 79 -8.62 -17.39 -12.20
C PRO A 79 -7.15 -17.00 -12.46
N CYS A 80 -6.53 -16.20 -11.57
CA CYS A 80 -5.10 -15.88 -11.65
C CYS A 80 -4.22 -17.13 -11.61
N VAL A 81 -4.43 -18.01 -10.62
CA VAL A 81 -3.64 -19.25 -10.46
C VAL A 81 -3.89 -20.22 -11.62
N VAL A 82 -5.13 -20.37 -12.07
CA VAL A 82 -5.47 -21.21 -13.23
C VAL A 82 -4.81 -20.69 -14.51
N GLY A 83 -4.71 -19.37 -14.68
CA GLY A 83 -3.97 -18.75 -15.79
C GLY A 83 -2.49 -19.13 -15.78
N ILE A 84 -1.86 -19.15 -14.61
CA ILE A 84 -0.46 -19.55 -14.43
C ILE A 84 -0.27 -21.03 -14.79
N MET A 85 -1.24 -21.90 -14.50
CA MET A 85 -1.13 -23.33 -14.85
C MET A 85 -0.98 -23.61 -16.34
N LYS A 86 -1.39 -22.68 -17.24
CA LYS A 86 -1.15 -22.80 -18.68
C LYS A 86 0.33 -22.73 -19.06
N TYR A 87 1.16 -22.16 -18.19
CA TYR A 87 2.61 -22.03 -18.38
C TYR A 87 3.39 -23.07 -17.53
N LYS A 88 2.75 -24.20 -17.22
CA LYS A 88 3.33 -25.26 -16.36
C LYS A 88 4.71 -25.73 -16.83
N ASP A 89 4.95 -25.84 -18.14
CA ASP A 89 6.23 -26.29 -18.68
C ASP A 89 7.40 -25.34 -18.34
N LEU A 90 7.14 -24.03 -18.28
CA LEU A 90 8.11 -23.04 -17.84
C LEU A 90 8.40 -23.16 -16.33
N PHE A 91 7.35 -23.41 -15.53
CA PHE A 91 7.50 -23.64 -14.09
C PHE A 91 8.20 -24.96 -13.76
N ILE A 92 8.06 -26.01 -14.56
CA ILE A 92 8.76 -27.28 -14.33
C ILE A 92 10.24 -27.16 -14.70
N SER A 93 10.56 -26.49 -15.80
CA SER A 93 11.94 -26.33 -16.27
C SER A 93 12.73 -25.27 -15.50
N GLN A 94 12.09 -24.16 -15.10
CA GLN A 94 12.74 -23.00 -14.48
C GLN A 94 12.16 -22.60 -13.12
N GLY A 95 11.22 -23.36 -12.57
CA GLY A 95 10.57 -23.03 -11.29
C GLY A 95 11.55 -22.94 -10.12
N TRP A 96 12.61 -23.76 -10.13
CA TRP A 96 13.67 -23.66 -9.13
C TRP A 96 14.39 -22.31 -9.16
N GLN A 97 14.66 -21.78 -10.36
CA GLN A 97 15.29 -20.46 -10.52
C GLN A 97 14.34 -19.34 -10.08
N LEU A 98 13.04 -19.46 -10.36
CA LEU A 98 12.02 -18.52 -9.90
C LEU A 98 11.94 -18.46 -8.38
N VAL A 99 11.84 -19.61 -7.71
CA VAL A 99 11.78 -19.69 -6.25
C VAL A 99 13.05 -19.09 -5.64
N LEU A 100 14.22 -19.46 -6.15
CA LEU A 100 15.49 -18.94 -5.65
C LEU A 100 15.57 -17.41 -5.84
N SER A 101 15.14 -16.90 -7.00
CA SER A 101 15.14 -15.45 -7.28
C SER A 101 14.20 -14.68 -6.35
N VAL A 102 13.00 -15.19 -6.09
CA VAL A 102 12.04 -14.56 -5.16
C VAL A 102 12.56 -14.55 -3.73
N VAL A 103 13.11 -15.68 -3.26
CA VAL A 103 13.65 -15.78 -1.90
C VAL A 103 14.85 -14.85 -1.74
N LEU A 104 15.81 -14.90 -2.66
CA LEU A 104 16.98 -14.04 -2.62
C LEU A 104 16.57 -12.57 -2.73
N GLY A 105 15.67 -12.22 -3.64
CA GLY A 105 15.17 -10.85 -3.81
C GLY A 105 14.50 -10.32 -2.54
N THR A 106 13.67 -11.15 -1.89
CA THR A 106 12.99 -10.77 -0.64
C THR A 106 13.98 -10.57 0.50
N LEU A 107 14.96 -11.48 0.65
CA LEU A 107 16.03 -11.33 1.64
C LEU A 107 16.87 -10.07 1.37
N PHE A 108 17.20 -9.81 0.11
CA PHE A 108 17.99 -8.64 -0.27
C PHE A 108 17.26 -7.34 0.05
N VAL A 109 15.97 -7.26 -0.31
CA VAL A 109 15.12 -6.11 0.04
C VAL A 109 15.06 -5.92 1.55
N MET A 110 14.82 -6.98 2.32
CA MET A 110 14.75 -6.92 3.78
C MET A 110 16.07 -6.43 4.41
N VAL A 111 17.20 -6.95 3.94
CA VAL A 111 18.54 -6.54 4.41
C VAL A 111 18.80 -5.07 4.07
N ILE A 112 18.57 -4.64 2.83
CA ILE A 112 18.77 -3.25 2.41
C ILE A 112 17.88 -2.32 3.23
N THR A 113 16.59 -2.63 3.38
CA THR A 113 15.67 -1.82 4.19
C THR A 113 16.15 -1.73 5.65
N ALA A 114 16.59 -2.85 6.24
CA ALA A 114 17.13 -2.86 7.59
C ALA A 114 18.38 -1.98 7.72
N TYR A 115 19.31 -2.06 6.77
CA TYR A 115 20.50 -1.20 6.75
C TYR A 115 20.16 0.27 6.55
N THR A 116 19.26 0.62 5.62
CA THR A 116 18.81 1.99 5.39
C THR A 116 18.22 2.59 6.66
N VAL A 117 17.35 1.83 7.35
CA VAL A 117 16.74 2.26 8.61
C VAL A 117 17.78 2.39 9.72
N ALA A 118 18.69 1.42 9.87
CA ALA A 118 19.77 1.49 10.87
C ALA A 118 20.69 2.70 10.67
N TRP A 119 20.97 3.05 9.40
CA TRP A 119 21.74 4.24 9.05
C TRP A 119 20.97 5.52 9.40
N GLY A 120 19.67 5.56 9.11
CA GLY A 120 18.76 6.64 9.50
C GLY A 120 18.73 6.87 11.01
N PHE A 121 18.63 5.79 11.81
CA PHE A 121 18.68 5.88 13.28
C PHE A 121 20.02 6.42 13.80
N LYS A 122 21.14 6.04 13.17
CA LYS A 122 22.47 6.56 13.54
C LYS A 122 22.58 8.06 13.27
N LEU A 123 22.01 8.54 12.16
CA LEU A 123 21.91 9.96 11.83
C LEU A 123 21.03 10.72 12.84
N GLU A 124 19.87 10.16 13.20
CA GLU A 124 18.98 10.78 14.19
C GLU A 124 19.65 10.90 15.57
N ASN A 125 20.38 9.87 16.00
CA ASN A 125 21.10 9.88 17.27
C ASN A 125 22.23 10.93 17.29
N ALA A 126 22.95 11.11 16.19
CA ALA A 126 23.98 12.16 16.07
C ALA A 126 23.37 13.57 16.12
N ILE A 127 22.18 13.76 15.54
CA ILE A 127 21.46 15.04 15.55
C ILE A 127 20.89 15.33 16.95
N LYS A 128 20.34 14.33 17.66
CA LYS A 128 19.85 14.49 19.04
C LYS A 128 20.98 14.82 20.02
N ALA A 129 22.15 14.19 19.89
CA ALA A 129 23.31 14.47 20.73
C ALA A 129 23.76 15.95 20.63
N LYS A 130 23.80 16.51 19.41
CA LYS A 130 24.15 17.94 19.21
C LYS A 130 23.11 18.89 19.80
N ARG A 131 21.82 18.55 19.74
CA ARG A 131 20.73 19.37 20.33
C ARG A 131 20.77 19.38 21.85
N LEU A 132 21.14 18.27 22.49
CA LEU A 132 21.29 18.18 23.95
C LEU A 132 22.47 19.02 24.46
N THR A 133 23.62 18.97 23.79
CA THR A 133 24.79 19.78 24.16
C THR A 133 24.53 21.29 24.00
N ALA A 134 23.85 21.70 22.93
CA ALA A 134 23.48 23.11 22.72
C ALA A 134 22.49 23.62 23.79
N LYS A 135 21.53 22.80 24.21
CA LYS A 135 20.59 23.14 25.28
C LYS A 135 21.27 23.26 26.65
N ASN A 136 22.25 22.39 26.93
CA ASN A 136 23.01 22.43 28.18
C ASN A 136 23.98 23.63 28.25
N MET A 137 24.54 24.08 27.12
CA MET A 137 25.37 25.30 27.07
C MET A 137 24.56 26.57 27.30
N GLN A 138 23.32 26.64 26.81
CA GLN A 138 22.42 27.76 27.10
C GLN A 138 22.04 27.84 28.59
N GLN A 139 21.85 26.69 29.25
CA GLN A 139 21.55 26.65 30.69
C GLN A 139 22.78 26.92 31.59
N ALA A 140 24.00 26.83 31.07
CA ALA A 140 25.24 27.06 31.83
C ALA A 140 25.74 28.51 31.77
N GLY A 141 25.31 29.31 30.79
CA GLY A 141 25.65 30.74 30.67
C GLY A 141 24.65 31.69 31.36
N GLU A 142 23.56 31.15 31.90
CA GLU A 142 22.52 31.91 32.61
C GLU A 142 22.69 31.86 34.15
N LYS A 143 23.76 31.23 34.65
CA LYS A 143 24.14 31.17 36.07
C LYS A 143 25.47 31.87 36.29
#